data_AF-A0A6V7IVB9-F1
#
_entry.id   AF-A0A6V7IVB9-F1
#
_cell.length_a   1.000
_cell.length_b   1.000
_cell.length_c   1.000
_cell.angle_alpha   90.00
_cell.angle_beta   90.00
_cell.angle_gamma   90.00
#
_symmetry.space_group_name_H-M   'P 1'
#
loop_
_entity.id
_entity.type
_entity.pdbx_description
1 polymer ?
#
loop_
_entity_poly.entity_id
_entity_poly.type
_entity_poly.pdbx_seq_one_letter_code
_entity_poly.pdbx_strand_id
1 'polypeptide(L)'
;VFEIPFNSTDKYQVGIHSFNGKHLLSLKGAPERVLEHCSTISIGLETRDLTDDIKSAYIQSCDVLARNGERVLGFADLELSKNLFPDNFEFTGDPPNFPLQNLRL
;
A
#
# COMPACT_ATOMS: atom_id res chain seq x y z
N VAL A 1 12.84 7.48 -3.74
CA VAL A 1 14.11 6.73 -3.92
C VAL A 1 13.96 5.64 -4.96
N PHE A 2 12.80 4.98 -5.04
CA PHE A 2 12.48 4.00 -6.08
C PHE A 2 10.99 4.04 -6.40
N GLU A 3 10.59 3.64 -7.60
CA GLU A 3 9.19 3.47 -7.97
C GLU A 3 8.98 2.29 -8.92
N ILE A 4 7.86 1.58 -8.74
CA ILE A 4 7.28 0.71 -9.76
C ILE A 4 6.14 1.50 -10.39
N PRO A 5 6.23 1.87 -11.69
CA PRO A 5 5.19 2.62 -12.36
C PRO A 5 3.89 1.81 -12.44
N PHE A 6 2.77 2.52 -12.55
CA PHE A 6 1.49 1.87 -12.75
C PHE A 6 1.49 1.02 -14.02
N ASN A 7 1.02 -0.23 -13.90
CA ASN A 7 0.76 -1.08 -15.05
C ASN A 7 -0.70 -1.59 -15.04
N SER A 8 -1.25 -1.87 -16.21
CA SER A 8 -2.65 -2.27 -16.37
C SER A 8 -2.96 -3.69 -15.90
N THR A 9 -1.94 -4.52 -15.72
CA THR A 9 -2.05 -5.91 -15.30
C THR A 9 -2.25 -5.99 -13.78
N ASP A 10 -1.37 -5.33 -13.02
CA ASP A 10 -1.35 -5.32 -11.56
C ASP A 10 -2.27 -4.24 -10.98
N LYS A 11 -2.51 -3.17 -11.75
CA LYS A 11 -3.39 -2.03 -11.41
C LYS A 11 -3.01 -1.30 -10.12
N TYR A 12 -1.74 -1.30 -9.77
CA TYR A 12 -1.18 -0.46 -8.71
C TYR A 12 0.16 0.17 -9.13
N GLN A 13 0.56 1.21 -8.40
CA GLN A 13 1.88 1.84 -8.43
C GLN A 13 2.49 1.71 -7.04
N VAL A 14 3.80 1.50 -6.99
CA VAL A 14 4.56 1.47 -5.72
C VAL A 14 5.59 2.59 -5.73
N GLY A 15 5.73 3.31 -4.62
CA GLY A 15 6.77 4.31 -4.40
C GLY A 15 7.47 4.05 -3.08
N ILE A 16 8.80 4.04 -3.10
CA ILE A 16 9.63 3.99 -1.89
C ILE A 16 10.26 5.35 -1.68
N HIS A 17 10.08 5.90 -0.50
CA HIS A 17 10.54 7.23 -0.10
C HIS A 17 11.46 7.11 1.10
N SER A 18 12.46 7.98 1.23
CA SER A 18 13.25 8.09 2.45
C SER A 18 12.70 9.25 3.29
N PHE A 19 12.36 8.99 4.54
CA PHE A 19 11.77 9.98 5.45
C PHE A 19 12.25 9.75 6.88
N ASN A 20 12.75 10.79 7.55
CA ASN A 20 13.20 10.76 8.95
C ASN A 20 14.08 9.56 9.33
N GLY A 21 15.00 9.18 8.44
CA GLY A 21 15.90 8.06 8.70
C GLY A 21 15.24 6.68 8.59
N LYS A 22 14.08 6.57 7.92
CA LYS A 22 13.42 5.31 7.55
C LYS A 22 13.10 5.30 6.05
N HIS A 23 12.82 4.12 5.50
CA HIS A 23 12.19 4.01 4.19
C HIS A 23 10.70 3.75 4.37
N LEU A 24 9.88 4.50 3.65
CA LEU A 24 8.43 4.32 3.60
C LEU A 24 8.07 3.80 2.21
N LEU A 25 7.51 2.59 2.17
CA LEU A 25 6.84 2.08 1.00
C LEU A 25 5.42 2.60 0.99
N SER A 26 4.98 3.09 -0.16
CA SER A 26 3.61 3.50 -0.43
C SER A 26 3.10 2.74 -1.65
N LEU A 27 1.88 2.22 -1.57
CA LEU A 27 1.19 1.53 -2.65
C LEU A 27 -0.12 2.26 -2.90
N LYS A 28 -0.39 2.60 -4.15
CA LYS A 28 -1.66 3.20 -4.58
C LYS A 28 -2.20 2.50 -5.81
N GLY A 29 -3.51 2.31 -5.90
CA GLY A 29 -4.09 1.58 -7.03
C GLY A 29 -5.60 1.42 -6.95
N ALA A 30 -6.10 0.43 -7.68
CA ALA A 30 -7.49 0.02 -7.56
C ALA A 30 -7.78 -0.43 -6.11
N PRO A 31 -8.86 0.02 -5.46
CA PRO A 31 -9.14 -0.25 -4.04
C PRO A 31 -9.04 -1.73 -3.67
N GLU A 32 -9.60 -2.61 -4.49
CA GLU A 32 -9.60 -4.06 -4.31
C GLU A 32 -8.19 -4.66 -4.41
N ARG A 33 -7.35 -4.15 -5.32
CA ARG A 33 -5.96 -4.59 -5.46
C ARG A 33 -5.14 -4.16 -4.26
N VAL A 34 -5.29 -2.93 -3.80
CA VAL A 34 -4.59 -2.45 -2.60
C VAL A 34 -4.97 -3.29 -1.38
N LEU A 35 -6.26 -3.60 -1.22
CA LEU A 35 -6.76 -4.40 -0.10
C LEU A 35 -6.15 -5.81 -0.06
N GLU A 36 -5.92 -6.44 -1.22
CA GLU A 36 -5.28 -7.77 -1.33
C GLU A 36 -3.84 -7.79 -0.76
N HIS A 37 -3.16 -6.65 -0.70
CA HIS A 37 -1.80 -6.52 -0.16
C HIS A 37 -1.76 -6.16 1.33
N CYS A 38 -2.91 -5.84 1.94
CA CYS A 38 -2.98 -5.30 3.30
C CYS A 38 -3.31 -6.37 4.34
N SER A 39 -2.69 -6.27 5.51
CA SER A 39 -2.96 -7.13 6.67
C SER A 39 -3.38 -6.34 7.92
N THR A 40 -3.07 -5.05 7.95
CA THR A 40 -3.41 -4.14 9.04
C THR A 40 -4.06 -2.89 8.48
N ILE A 41 -4.67 -2.08 9.34
CA ILE A 41 -5.29 -0.80 9.01
C ILE A 41 -4.90 0.25 10.03
N SER A 42 -4.69 1.49 9.57
CA SER A 42 -4.49 2.66 10.42
C SER A 42 -5.84 3.26 10.82
N ILE A 43 -6.17 3.26 12.11
CA ILE A 43 -7.36 3.90 12.66
C ILE A 43 -6.92 4.95 13.68
N GLY A 44 -6.95 6.22 13.27
CA GLY A 44 -6.47 7.34 14.09
C GLY A 44 -4.95 7.28 14.25
N LEU A 45 -4.48 7.03 15.49
CA LEU A 45 -3.06 6.90 15.81
C LEU A 45 -2.62 5.44 16.01
N GLU A 46 -3.53 4.49 15.85
CA GLU A 46 -3.28 3.07 16.11
C GLU A 46 -3.31 2.26 14.81
N THR A 47 -2.42 1.28 14.73
CA THR A 47 -2.49 0.22 13.72
C THR A 47 -3.22 -0.97 14.32
N ARG A 48 -4.22 -1.50 13.63
CA ARG A 48 -5.00 -2.68 14.04
C ARG A 48 -5.02 -3.74 12.95
N ASP A 49 -5.38 -4.96 13.30
CA ASP A 49 -5.54 -6.04 12.32
C ASP A 49 -6.71 -5.76 11.38
N LEU A 50 -6.51 -6.07 10.10
CA LEU A 50 -7.53 -5.92 9.07
C LEU A 50 -8.48 -7.12 9.11
N THR A 51 -9.52 -7.00 9.93
CA THR A 51 -10.58 -8.01 10.08
C THR A 51 -11.51 -8.04 8.87
N ASP A 52 -12.23 -9.15 8.67
CA ASP A 52 -13.14 -9.30 7.52
C ASP A 52 -14.32 -8.32 7.55
N ASP A 53 -14.74 -7.90 8.75
CA ASP A 53 -15.74 -6.84 8.92
C ASP A 53 -15.22 -5.49 8.39
N ILE A 54 -13.95 -5.15 8.70
CA ILE A 54 -13.32 -3.92 8.22
C ILE A 54 -13.11 -3.97 6.70
N LYS A 55 -12.66 -5.11 6.16
CA LYS A 55 -12.54 -5.31 4.70
C LYS A 55 -13.88 -5.09 4.01
N SER A 56 -14.95 -5.66 4.55
CA SER A 56 -16.30 -5.54 3.99
C SER A 56 -16.78 -4.08 4.03
N ALA A 57 -16.57 -3.37 5.14
CA ALA A 57 -16.91 -1.96 5.28
C ALA A 57 -16.13 -1.06 4.32
N TYR A 58 -14.84 -1.36 4.11
CA TYR A 58 -13.98 -0.65 3.15
C TYR A 58 -14.51 -0.81 1.72
N ILE A 59 -14.77 -2.04 1.27
CA ILE A 59 -15.31 -2.33 -0.07
C ILE A 59 -16.65 -1.64 -0.28
N GLN A 60 -17.56 -1.73 0.71
CA GLN A 60 -18.86 -1.07 0.63
C GLN A 60 -18.73 0.45 0.49
N SER A 61 -17.78 1.06 1.21
CA SER A 61 -17.53 2.49 1.11
C SER A 61 -16.99 2.87 -0.27
N CYS A 62 -16.05 2.09 -0.82
CA CYS A 62 -15.57 2.28 -2.18
C CYS A 62 -16.70 2.15 -3.22
N ASP A 63 -17.59 1.18 -3.07
CA ASP A 63 -18.73 0.98 -3.97
C ASP A 63 -19.71 2.16 -3.95
N VAL A 64 -19.96 2.74 -2.78
CA VAL A 64 -20.84 3.92 -2.67
C VAL A 64 -20.23 5.11 -3.41
N LEU A 65 -18.94 5.38 -3.21
CA LEU A 65 -18.25 6.47 -3.91
C LEU A 65 -18.21 6.22 -5.43
N ALA A 66 -17.95 4.98 -5.86
CA ALA A 66 -17.95 4.62 -7.27
C ALA A 66 -19.32 4.78 -7.92
N ARG A 67 -20.42 4.42 -7.22
CA ARG A 67 -21.80 4.61 -7.69
C ARG A 67 -22.18 6.08 -7.83
N ASN A 68 -21.55 6.96 -7.05
CA ASN A 68 -21.70 8.40 -7.18
C ASN A 68 -20.90 8.99 -8.36
N GLY A 69 -20.18 8.14 -9.13
CA GLY A 69 -19.36 8.57 -10.25
C GLY A 69 -17.98 9.10 -9.84
N GLU A 70 -17.58 8.92 -8.58
CA GLU A 70 -16.27 9.34 -8.10
C GLU A 70 -15.19 8.34 -8.49
N ARG A 71 -13.98 8.85 -8.72
CA ARG A 71 -12.81 8.00 -8.93
C ARG A 71 -12.19 7.64 -7.59
N VAL A 72 -12.32 6.37 -7.21
CA VAL A 72 -11.79 5.84 -5.95
C VAL A 72 -10.39 5.24 -6.18
N LEU A 73 -9.48 5.52 -5.27
CA LEU A 73 -8.15 4.90 -5.22
C LEU A 73 -7.90 4.36 -3.81
N GLY A 74 -7.34 3.16 -3.73
CA GLY A 74 -6.82 2.62 -2.49
C GLY A 74 -5.41 3.12 -2.24
N PHE A 75 -5.06 3.28 -0.97
CA PHE A 75 -3.72 3.64 -0.50
C PHE A 75 -3.33 2.69 0.62
N ALA A 76 -2.05 2.31 0.65
CA ALA A 76 -1.47 1.54 1.72
C ALA A 76 0.00 1.93 1.91
N ASP A 77 0.53 1.69 3.09
CA ASP A 77 1.92 1.96 3.43
C ASP A 77 2.59 0.80 4.18
N LEU A 78 3.92 0.84 4.21
CA LEU A 78 4.73 -0.04 5.05
C LEU A 78 6.05 0.65 5.40
N GLU A 79 6.35 0.71 6.69
CA GLU A 79 7.67 1.16 7.15
C GLU A 79 8.70 0.04 6.94
N LEU A 80 9.72 0.35 6.14
CA LEU A 80 10.86 -0.53 5.90
C LEU A 80 12.01 -0.14 6.83
N SER A 81 12.43 -1.10 7.66
CA SER A 81 13.54 -0.90 8.59
C SER A 81 14.87 -0.75 7.85
N LYS A 82 15.67 0.26 8.22
CA LYS A 82 17.01 0.48 7.66
C LYS A 82 18.01 -0.63 7.94
N ASN A 83 17.73 -1.48 8.94
CA ASN A 83 18.57 -2.65 9.21
C ASN A 83 18.53 -3.66 8.05
N LEU A 84 17.37 -3.76 7.38
CA LEU A 84 17.18 -4.64 6.22
C LEU A 84 17.40 -3.89 4.90
N PHE A 85 17.03 -2.60 4.87
CA PHE A 85 17.10 -1.74 3.69
C PHE A 85 17.96 -0.50 4.01
N PRO A 86 19.30 -0.60 4.02
CA PRO A 86 20.18 0.54 4.30
C PRO A 86 20.05 1.64 3.23
N ASP A 87 20.55 2.85 3.49
CA ASP A 87 20.40 3.99 2.56
C ASP A 87 21.01 3.75 1.15
N ASN A 88 22.02 2.87 1.05
CA ASN A 88 22.65 2.48 -0.21
C ASN A 88 22.03 1.21 -0.82
N PHE A 89 20.88 0.76 -0.31
CA PHE A 89 20.19 -0.40 -0.86
C PHE A 89 19.61 -0.08 -2.24
N GLU A 90 19.96 -0.91 -3.22
CA GLU A 90 19.42 -0.80 -4.58
C GLU A 90 18.09 -1.55 -4.66
N PHE A 91 16.99 -0.81 -4.71
CA PHE A 91 15.66 -1.38 -4.91
C PHE A 91 15.47 -1.81 -6.36
N THR A 92 14.91 -3.00 -6.57
CA THR A 92 14.55 -3.56 -7.88
C THR A 92 13.07 -3.89 -7.92
N GLY A 93 12.43 -3.77 -9.09
CA GLY A 93 11.00 -4.03 -9.28
C GLY A 93 10.68 -5.29 -10.08
N ASP A 94 11.68 -5.92 -10.72
CA ASP A 94 11.51 -7.10 -11.57
C ASP A 94 12.68 -8.09 -11.40
N PRO A 95 12.56 -9.08 -10.49
CA PRO A 95 11.54 -9.21 -9.46
C PRO A 95 11.70 -8.18 -8.33
N PRO A 96 10.62 -7.87 -7.59
CA PRO A 96 10.68 -6.96 -6.45
C PRO A 96 11.53 -7.54 -5.31
N ASN A 97 12.51 -6.78 -4.81
CA ASN A 97 13.40 -7.18 -3.72
C ASN A 97 12.99 -6.63 -2.34
N PHE A 98 11.73 -6.22 -2.19
CA PHE A 98 11.14 -5.65 -0.98
C PHE A 98 9.71 -6.20 -0.79
N PRO A 99 9.16 -6.16 0.44
CA PRO A 99 7.85 -6.72 0.70
C PRO A 99 6.74 -5.92 0.00
N LEU A 100 5.87 -6.65 -0.69
CA LEU A 100 4.61 -6.16 -1.26
C LEU A 100 3.39 -6.80 -0.58
N GLN A 101 3.58 -7.38 0.60
CA GLN A 101 2.52 -8.05 1.36
C GLN A 101 2.57 -7.58 2.82
N ASN A 102 1.44 -7.74 3.51
CA ASN A 102 1.26 -7.29 4.89
C ASN A 102 1.40 -5.78 5.07
N LEU A 103 0.95 -5.01 4.08
CA LEU A 103 0.90 -3.55 4.17
C LEU A 103 -0.17 -3.12 5.19
N ARG A 104 -0.09 -1.85 5.58
CA ARG A 104 -1.08 -1.15 6.38
C ARG A 104 -1.97 -0.31 5.47
N LEU A 105 -3.27 -0.58 5.51
CA LEU A 105 -4.32 0.20 4.84
C LEU A 105 -4.54 1.55 5.55
#